data_AF-I7L7K8-F1
#
_entry.id   AF-I7L7K8-F1
#
_cell.length_a   1.000
_cell.length_b   1.000
_cell.length_c   1.000
_cell.angle_alpha   90.00
_cell.angle_beta   90.00
_cell.angle_gamma   90.00
#
_symmetry.space_group_name_H-M   'P 1'
#
loop_
_entity.id
_entity.type
_entity.pdbx_description
1 polymer ?
#
loop_
_entity_poly.entity_id
_entity_poly.type
_entity_poly.pdbx_seq_one_letter_code
_entity_poly.pdbx_strand_id
1 'polypeptide(L)'
;MSRSGIWYTKHISITDSALQAPKLFRRSQDITLDNVHFRDAQETMWTCKDIKITNTQINGDYFGKDSQNIYLDNVSVIGNYVFDGGKNIEAHNCTFISKDAFWNCDNVTIYDSTIDGEYLAWNTKNLTLINCKIESDQGLNYIDNLVIKNCDFLRIDLTFEYVSNMDVEVNNMIDSVKNPISGKIEAPQIGSLIIDPEKIDPVKTTIICPKIEQRLDSSDNNQQAKD
;
A
#
# COMPACT_ATOMS: atom_id res chain seq x y z
N MET A 1 -27.39 3.94 17.09
CA MET A 1 -26.19 4.82 17.05
C MET A 1 -26.21 5.56 15.72
N SER A 2 -25.85 6.84 15.73
CA SER A 2 -25.80 7.70 14.53
C SER A 2 -24.94 7.03 13.46
N ARG A 3 -25.54 6.78 12.29
CA ARG A 3 -24.90 6.06 11.18
C ARG A 3 -24.26 6.98 10.14
N SER A 4 -24.39 8.30 10.29
CA SER A 4 -24.06 9.29 9.27
C SER A 4 -23.40 10.50 9.88
N GLY A 5 -22.21 10.86 9.36
CA GLY A 5 -21.41 12.01 9.77
C GLY A 5 -21.54 13.27 8.92
N ILE A 6 -20.42 14.00 8.84
CA ILE A 6 -20.22 15.23 8.06
C ILE A 6 -20.09 14.89 6.58
N TRP A 7 -21.06 15.29 5.76
CA TRP A 7 -21.11 14.98 4.33
C TRP A 7 -21.19 16.27 3.51
N TYR A 8 -20.66 16.28 2.28
CA TYR A 8 -20.72 17.41 1.33
C TYR A 8 -20.23 18.75 1.91
N THR A 9 -19.33 18.70 2.87
CA THR A 9 -18.87 19.87 3.61
C THR A 9 -17.45 20.24 3.18
N LYS A 10 -17.13 21.53 3.24
CA LYS A 10 -15.81 22.07 2.91
C LYS A 10 -15.19 22.79 4.11
N HIS A 11 -13.86 22.93 4.11
CA HIS A 11 -13.11 23.66 5.13
C HIS A 11 -13.35 23.10 6.53
N ILE A 12 -13.07 21.82 6.68
CA ILE A 12 -13.24 21.08 7.93
C ILE A 12 -11.91 21.08 8.66
N SER A 13 -11.91 21.53 9.91
CA SER A 13 -10.77 21.39 10.82
C SER A 13 -11.25 20.74 12.11
N ILE A 14 -10.63 19.63 12.50
CA ILE A 14 -10.90 18.94 13.76
C ILE A 14 -9.56 18.63 14.43
N THR A 15 -9.44 19.02 15.69
CA THR A 15 -8.22 18.86 16.47
C THR A 15 -8.56 18.35 17.87
N ASP A 16 -7.66 17.58 18.49
CA ASP A 16 -7.77 17.10 19.88
C ASP A 16 -9.10 16.42 20.21
N SER A 17 -9.52 15.49 19.35
CA SER A 17 -10.88 14.98 19.35
C SER A 17 -10.94 13.46 19.19
N ALA A 18 -11.97 12.86 19.80
CA ALA A 18 -12.35 11.49 19.53
C ALA A 18 -13.61 11.47 18.65
N LEU A 19 -13.54 10.78 17.53
CA LEU A 19 -14.65 10.62 16.59
C LEU A 19 -15.09 9.17 16.55
N GLN A 20 -16.39 8.92 16.74
CA GLN A 20 -16.95 7.58 16.75
C GLN A 20 -18.21 7.53 15.88
N ALA A 21 -18.01 7.21 14.61
CA ALA A 21 -19.07 6.79 13.72
C ALA A 21 -18.46 6.04 12.53
N PRO A 22 -18.96 4.84 12.20
CA PRO A 22 -18.67 4.24 10.90
C PRO A 22 -19.29 5.18 9.87
N LYS A 23 -18.69 5.62 8.77
CA LYS A 23 -19.26 6.60 7.82
C LYS A 23 -19.26 8.06 8.32
N LEU A 24 -18.09 8.53 8.73
CA LEU A 24 -17.78 9.97 8.77
C LEU A 24 -17.19 10.43 7.43
N PHE A 25 -17.30 11.71 7.09
CA PHE A 25 -16.72 12.33 5.88
C PHE A 25 -17.11 11.63 4.57
N ARG A 26 -18.13 12.16 3.91
CA ARG A 26 -18.48 11.77 2.54
C ARG A 26 -18.39 12.97 1.62
N ARG A 27 -17.77 12.79 0.45
CA ARG A 27 -17.80 13.79 -0.63
C ARG A 27 -17.47 15.20 -0.14
N SER A 28 -16.53 15.27 0.80
CA SER A 28 -16.13 16.50 1.50
C SER A 28 -14.76 16.93 0.99
N GLN A 29 -14.41 18.20 1.17
CA GLN A 29 -13.19 18.77 0.60
C GLN A 29 -12.48 19.67 1.62
N ASP A 30 -11.15 19.76 1.54
CA ASP A 30 -10.33 20.61 2.40
C ASP A 30 -10.55 20.25 3.88
N ILE A 31 -10.01 19.08 4.23
CA ILE A 31 -10.17 18.43 5.52
C ILE A 31 -8.81 18.41 6.21
N THR A 32 -8.70 19.04 7.36
CA THR A 32 -7.53 18.96 8.24
C THR A 32 -7.92 18.29 9.54
N LEU A 33 -7.25 17.18 9.85
CA LEU A 33 -7.41 16.43 11.09
C LEU A 33 -6.06 16.37 11.80
N ASP A 34 -6.02 16.75 13.07
CA ASP A 34 -4.79 16.69 13.87
C ASP A 34 -5.08 16.15 15.27
N ASN A 35 -4.28 15.19 15.74
CA ASN A 35 -4.50 14.55 17.03
C ASN A 35 -5.94 14.05 17.22
N VAL A 36 -6.42 13.28 16.24
CA VAL A 36 -7.76 12.68 16.26
C VAL A 36 -7.66 11.18 16.55
N HIS A 37 -8.64 10.66 17.29
CA HIS A 37 -8.79 9.22 17.49
C HIS A 37 -10.11 8.74 16.89
N PHE A 38 -10.03 7.93 15.84
CA PHE A 38 -11.17 7.23 15.26
C PHE A 38 -11.24 5.80 15.80
N ARG A 39 -12.12 5.58 16.78
CA ARG A 39 -12.37 4.24 17.34
C ARG A 39 -13.12 3.33 16.35
N ASP A 40 -13.98 3.92 15.54
CA ASP A 40 -14.74 3.26 14.48
C ASP A 40 -14.87 4.24 13.32
N ALA A 41 -14.13 3.95 12.26
CA ALA A 41 -14.06 4.71 11.01
C ALA A 41 -14.34 3.81 9.80
N GLN A 42 -15.13 2.73 9.98
CA GLN A 42 -15.54 1.91 8.84
C GLN A 42 -16.17 2.78 7.76
N GLU A 43 -15.76 2.59 6.52
CA GLU A 43 -16.18 3.40 5.39
C GLU A 43 -16.12 4.90 5.69
N THR A 44 -15.08 5.42 6.32
CA THR A 44 -14.94 6.87 6.54
C THR A 44 -14.15 7.50 5.40
N MET A 45 -14.39 8.78 5.14
CA MET A 45 -13.62 9.57 4.18
C MET A 45 -13.75 9.07 2.74
N TRP A 46 -14.94 8.64 2.30
CA TRP A 46 -15.10 8.24 0.88
C TRP A 46 -15.29 9.44 -0.03
N THR A 47 -14.65 9.38 -1.19
CA THR A 47 -14.76 10.35 -2.27
C THR A 47 -14.48 11.78 -1.80
N CYS A 48 -13.57 11.94 -0.84
CA CYS A 48 -13.12 13.22 -0.31
C CYS A 48 -11.89 13.72 -1.07
N LYS A 49 -11.60 15.02 -0.94
CA LYS A 49 -10.50 15.67 -1.66
C LYS A 49 -9.75 16.65 -0.77
N ASP A 50 -8.45 16.78 -0.97
CA ASP A 50 -7.58 17.75 -0.29
C ASP A 50 -7.62 17.51 1.24
N ILE A 51 -6.90 16.48 1.65
CA ILE A 51 -7.00 15.86 2.97
C ILE A 51 -5.63 15.89 3.63
N LYS A 52 -5.56 16.43 4.84
CA LYS A 52 -4.37 16.41 5.68
C LYS A 52 -4.71 15.78 7.01
N ILE A 53 -3.97 14.73 7.38
CA ILE A 53 -4.15 14.03 8.65
C ILE A 53 -2.80 13.91 9.35
N THR A 54 -2.73 14.38 10.59
CA THR A 54 -1.52 14.30 11.42
C THR A 54 -1.81 13.71 12.79
N ASN A 55 -0.84 13.01 13.37
CA ASN A 55 -0.88 12.53 14.77
C ASN A 55 -2.13 11.73 15.13
N THR A 56 -2.64 10.92 14.20
CA THR A 56 -4.01 10.39 14.28
C THR A 56 -4.01 8.86 14.29
N GLN A 57 -4.94 8.28 15.03
CA GLN A 57 -5.17 6.84 15.07
C GLN A 57 -6.51 6.50 14.43
N ILE A 58 -6.52 5.53 13.54
CA ILE A 58 -7.68 5.16 12.73
C ILE A 58 -7.94 3.66 12.83
N ASN A 59 -9.14 3.28 13.25
CA ASN A 59 -9.63 1.90 13.18
C ASN A 59 -10.84 1.82 12.26
N GLY A 60 -10.71 1.22 11.09
CA GLY A 60 -11.84 1.05 10.17
C GLY A 60 -11.46 0.59 8.77
N ASP A 61 -12.28 -0.30 8.22
CA ASP A 61 -12.15 -0.79 6.85
C ASP A 61 -12.57 0.27 5.82
N TYR A 62 -11.98 0.22 4.64
CA TYR A 62 -12.24 1.13 3.51
C TYR A 62 -12.09 2.61 3.88
N PHE A 63 -11.14 2.95 4.77
CA PHE A 63 -10.88 4.34 5.13
C PHE A 63 -10.23 5.14 3.99
N GLY A 64 -10.96 6.07 3.37
CA GLY A 64 -10.39 6.88 2.29
C GLY A 64 -10.68 6.36 0.89
N LYS A 65 -11.61 5.42 0.72
CA LYS A 65 -12.03 4.91 -0.60
C LYS A 65 -12.34 6.04 -1.59
N ASP A 66 -11.81 5.93 -2.81
CA ASP A 66 -11.99 6.89 -3.92
C ASP A 66 -11.63 8.36 -3.57
N SER A 67 -10.82 8.58 -2.53
CA SER A 67 -10.37 9.92 -2.13
C SER A 67 -9.06 10.30 -2.80
N GLN A 68 -8.78 11.61 -2.87
CA GLN A 68 -7.58 12.09 -3.55
C GLN A 68 -6.93 13.30 -2.89
N ASN A 69 -5.64 13.50 -3.18
CA ASN A 69 -4.78 14.54 -2.60
C ASN A 69 -4.73 14.39 -1.08
N ILE A 70 -4.09 13.31 -0.63
CA ILE A 70 -4.06 12.88 0.76
C ILE A 70 -2.63 13.01 1.28
N TYR A 71 -2.48 13.73 2.38
CA TYR A 71 -1.24 13.81 3.13
C TYR A 71 -1.43 13.22 4.53
N LEU A 72 -0.57 12.28 4.89
CA LEU A 72 -0.54 11.63 6.21
C LEU A 72 0.84 11.82 6.84
N ASP A 73 0.88 12.22 8.11
CA ASP A 73 2.12 12.27 8.89
C ASP A 73 1.88 11.81 10.33
N ASN A 74 2.66 10.82 10.78
CA ASN A 74 2.49 10.21 12.10
C ASN A 74 1.06 9.67 12.30
N VAL A 75 0.58 8.85 11.34
CA VAL A 75 -0.75 8.24 11.36
C VAL A 75 -0.65 6.73 11.48
N SER A 76 -1.45 6.14 12.36
CA SER A 76 -1.59 4.69 12.47
C SER A 76 -2.99 4.27 12.03
N VAL A 77 -3.07 3.33 11.09
CA VAL A 77 -4.32 2.81 10.54
C VAL A 77 -4.36 1.30 10.74
N ILE A 78 -5.47 0.81 11.30
CA ILE A 78 -5.81 -0.60 11.37
C ILE A 78 -7.17 -0.78 10.68
N GLY A 79 -7.22 -1.59 9.64
CA GLY A 79 -8.43 -1.84 8.87
C GLY A 79 -8.11 -2.25 7.45
N ASN A 80 -8.99 -3.04 6.84
CA ASN A 80 -8.78 -3.62 5.53
C ASN A 80 -9.14 -2.64 4.41
N TYR A 81 -8.45 -2.75 3.28
CA TYR A 81 -8.73 -1.99 2.06
C TYR A 81 -8.74 -0.48 2.30
N VAL A 82 -7.84 0.03 3.16
CA VAL A 82 -7.77 1.42 3.63
C VAL A 82 -8.06 2.36 2.44
N PHE A 83 -7.12 2.48 1.51
CA PHE A 83 -7.34 3.21 0.28
C PHE A 83 -7.64 2.23 -0.86
N ASP A 84 -8.93 2.04 -1.16
CA ASP A 84 -9.38 1.45 -2.43
C ASP A 84 -9.72 2.56 -3.43
N GLY A 85 -8.96 2.65 -4.52
CA GLY A 85 -9.15 3.66 -5.57
C GLY A 85 -8.60 5.05 -5.22
N GLY A 86 -7.73 5.15 -4.22
CA GLY A 86 -7.15 6.41 -3.76
C GLY A 86 -6.14 7.00 -4.75
N LYS A 87 -6.00 8.34 -4.76
CA LYS A 87 -5.08 9.03 -5.69
C LYS A 87 -4.25 10.14 -5.05
N ASN A 88 -2.99 10.27 -5.47
CA ASN A 88 -2.07 11.29 -4.93
C ASN A 88 -1.98 11.20 -3.41
N ILE A 89 -1.45 10.07 -2.92
CA ILE A 89 -1.29 9.80 -1.49
C ILE A 89 0.18 9.97 -1.13
N GLU A 90 0.45 10.79 -0.13
CA GLU A 90 1.78 10.97 0.44
C GLU A 90 1.72 10.67 1.95
N ALA A 91 2.54 9.74 2.42
CA ALA A 91 2.52 9.29 3.82
C ALA A 91 3.93 9.28 4.42
N HIS A 92 4.06 9.81 5.64
CA HIS A 92 5.32 9.91 6.40
C HIS A 92 5.13 9.37 7.81
N ASN A 93 6.11 8.62 8.32
CA ASN A 93 6.11 8.14 9.71
C ASN A 93 4.83 7.36 10.09
N CYS A 94 4.24 6.64 9.13
CA CYS A 94 2.94 6.00 9.30
C CYS A 94 3.08 4.51 9.66
N THR A 95 2.00 3.95 10.18
CA THR A 95 1.83 2.50 10.34
C THR A 95 0.53 2.05 9.72
N PHE A 96 0.57 1.09 8.81
CA PHE A 96 -0.60 0.48 8.20
C PHE A 96 -0.65 -1.01 8.55
N ILE A 97 -1.76 -1.44 9.17
CA ILE A 97 -2.07 -2.85 9.41
C ILE A 97 -3.36 -3.15 8.66
N SER A 98 -3.24 -3.80 7.51
CA SER A 98 -4.35 -3.99 6.58
C SER A 98 -4.11 -5.18 5.67
N LYS A 99 -5.15 -5.94 5.33
CA LYS A 99 -5.07 -6.91 4.23
C LYS A 99 -4.52 -6.28 2.95
N ASP A 100 -5.05 -5.14 2.52
CA ASP A 100 -4.45 -4.28 1.48
C ASP A 100 -4.63 -2.81 1.88
N ALA A 101 -3.54 -2.05 2.02
CA ALA A 101 -3.62 -0.64 2.40
C ALA A 101 -3.86 0.30 1.21
N PHE A 102 -3.53 -0.10 -0.03
CA PHE A 102 -3.48 0.77 -1.20
C PHE A 102 -4.02 0.08 -2.46
N TRP A 103 -5.17 -0.58 -2.34
CA TRP A 103 -5.79 -1.29 -3.45
C TRP A 103 -6.21 -0.33 -4.58
N ASN A 104 -5.96 -0.69 -5.84
CA ASN A 104 -6.40 0.07 -7.02
C ASN A 104 -5.98 1.57 -7.00
N CYS A 105 -4.87 1.91 -6.33
CA CYS A 105 -4.46 3.30 -6.16
C CYS A 105 -3.67 3.85 -7.36
N ASP A 106 -3.52 5.17 -7.43
CA ASP A 106 -2.67 5.85 -8.42
C ASP A 106 -1.87 6.97 -7.77
N ASN A 107 -0.55 6.96 -7.97
CA ASN A 107 0.41 7.91 -7.40
C ASN A 107 0.41 7.90 -5.87
N VAL A 108 1.13 6.93 -5.31
CA VAL A 108 1.31 6.72 -3.88
C VAL A 108 2.78 6.79 -3.53
N THR A 109 3.14 7.63 -2.56
CA THR A 109 4.52 7.75 -2.05
C THR A 109 4.53 7.64 -0.54
N ILE A 110 5.37 6.75 -0.01
CA ILE A 110 5.41 6.43 1.42
C ILE A 110 6.86 6.48 1.90
N TYR A 111 7.07 7.17 3.02
CA TYR A 111 8.37 7.38 3.65
C TYR A 111 8.38 6.90 5.09
N ASP A 112 9.50 6.33 5.52
CA ASP A 112 9.83 6.10 6.94
C ASP A 112 8.70 5.38 7.71
N SER A 113 8.01 4.44 7.06
CA SER A 113 6.76 3.85 7.54
C SER A 113 6.85 2.34 7.71
N THR A 114 5.95 1.79 8.52
CA THR A 114 5.77 0.34 8.66
C THR A 114 4.46 -0.10 8.01
N ILE A 115 4.51 -1.15 7.21
CA ILE A 115 3.34 -1.74 6.56
C ILE A 115 3.31 -3.24 6.85
N ASP A 116 2.17 -3.72 7.32
CA ASP A 116 1.89 -5.12 7.63
C ASP A 116 0.56 -5.52 6.98
N GLY A 117 0.58 -6.54 6.13
CA GLY A 117 -0.59 -6.95 5.36
C GLY A 117 -0.49 -8.26 4.61
N GLU A 118 -1.38 -8.45 3.63
CA GLU A 118 -1.36 -9.59 2.71
C GLU A 118 -1.10 -9.04 1.30
N TYR A 119 -2.09 -8.40 0.72
CA TYR A 119 -2.16 -7.98 -0.68
C TYR A 119 -1.70 -6.54 -0.90
N LEU A 120 -0.64 -6.09 -0.22
CA LEU A 120 -0.23 -4.69 -0.22
C LEU A 120 -0.17 -4.06 -1.62
N ALA A 121 -0.96 -3.00 -1.83
CA ALA A 121 -0.94 -2.13 -2.99
C ALA A 121 -1.27 -2.80 -4.32
N TRP A 122 -2.13 -3.81 -4.30
CA TRP A 122 -2.51 -4.56 -5.49
C TRP A 122 -3.17 -3.65 -6.55
N ASN A 123 -2.86 -3.87 -7.83
CA ASN A 123 -3.39 -3.09 -8.97
C ASN A 123 -3.09 -1.58 -8.92
N THR A 124 -2.00 -1.17 -8.26
CA THR A 124 -1.62 0.24 -8.15
C THR A 124 -0.82 0.73 -9.37
N LYS A 125 -0.88 2.03 -9.65
CA LYS A 125 0.03 2.71 -10.59
C LYS A 125 0.87 3.74 -9.86
N ASN A 126 2.15 3.82 -10.18
CA ASN A 126 3.10 4.78 -9.59
C ASN A 126 3.19 4.64 -8.06
N LEU A 127 3.81 3.57 -7.59
CA LEU A 127 4.08 3.36 -6.16
C LEU A 127 5.56 3.63 -5.85
N THR A 128 5.82 4.45 -4.84
CA THR A 128 7.16 4.71 -4.31
C THR A 128 7.21 4.44 -2.80
N LEU A 129 8.13 3.59 -2.37
CA LEU A 129 8.37 3.23 -0.97
C LEU A 129 9.83 3.55 -0.62
N ILE A 130 10.06 4.37 0.40
CA ILE A 130 11.40 4.81 0.80
C ILE A 130 11.55 4.65 2.31
N ASN A 131 12.63 3.98 2.74
CA ASN A 131 12.92 3.76 4.17
C ASN A 131 11.80 3.02 4.93
N CYS A 132 11.07 2.12 4.27
CA CYS A 132 9.96 1.42 4.88
C CYS A 132 10.35 0.04 5.43
N LYS A 133 9.59 -0.43 6.41
CA LYS A 133 9.57 -1.83 6.85
C LYS A 133 8.29 -2.48 6.38
N ILE A 134 8.40 -3.58 5.64
CA ILE A 134 7.27 -4.20 4.96
C ILE A 134 7.19 -5.67 5.33
N GLU A 135 6.00 -6.10 5.76
CA GLU A 135 5.60 -7.48 5.89
C GLU A 135 4.31 -7.68 5.07
N SER A 136 4.30 -8.66 4.16
CA SER A 136 3.15 -8.85 3.26
C SER A 136 3.09 -10.25 2.65
N ASP A 137 1.96 -10.95 2.81
CA ASP A 137 1.70 -12.22 2.09
C ASP A 137 1.14 -11.96 0.68
N GLN A 138 1.93 -12.18 -0.39
CA GLN A 138 1.56 -11.81 -1.78
C GLN A 138 1.36 -10.30 -1.98
N GLY A 139 2.23 -9.49 -1.38
CA GLY A 139 2.23 -8.03 -1.55
C GLY A 139 2.82 -7.57 -2.88
N LEU A 140 2.56 -6.31 -3.22
CA LEU A 140 3.23 -5.55 -4.29
C LEU A 140 3.10 -6.20 -5.68
N ASN A 141 1.92 -6.72 -5.98
CA ASN A 141 1.62 -7.38 -7.25
C ASN A 141 0.74 -6.49 -8.16
N TYR A 142 0.84 -6.72 -9.47
CA TYR A 142 0.05 -6.04 -10.51
C TYR A 142 0.23 -4.52 -10.54
N ILE A 143 1.45 -4.06 -10.25
CA ILE A 143 1.81 -2.64 -10.21
C ILE A 143 2.43 -2.21 -11.54
N ASP A 144 2.05 -1.04 -12.04
CA ASP A 144 2.78 -0.36 -13.11
C ASP A 144 3.56 0.81 -12.52
N ASN A 145 4.88 0.82 -12.71
CA ASN A 145 5.84 1.76 -12.14
C ASN A 145 5.96 1.66 -10.60
N LEU A 146 6.94 0.87 -10.15
CA LEU A 146 7.24 0.61 -8.74
C LEU A 146 8.67 1.01 -8.41
N VAL A 147 8.84 1.87 -7.41
CA VAL A 147 10.14 2.26 -6.87
C VAL A 147 10.20 1.86 -5.40
N ILE A 148 11.25 1.14 -5.02
CA ILE A 148 11.52 0.78 -3.62
C ILE A 148 12.98 1.09 -3.34
N LYS A 149 13.24 1.89 -2.30
CA LYS A 149 14.60 2.29 -1.91
C LYS A 149 14.80 2.18 -0.41
N ASN A 150 15.91 1.55 -0.02
CA ASN A 150 16.32 1.42 1.37
C ASN A 150 15.21 0.83 2.28
N CYS A 151 14.50 -0.19 1.80
CA CYS A 151 13.45 -0.85 2.56
C CYS A 151 13.93 -2.18 3.14
N ASP A 152 13.38 -2.53 4.31
CA ASP A 152 13.55 -3.83 4.95
C ASP A 152 12.28 -4.67 4.73
N PHE A 153 12.44 -5.85 4.13
CA PHE A 153 11.37 -6.82 3.92
C PHE A 153 11.42 -7.88 5.03
N LEU A 154 10.49 -7.86 5.97
CA LEU A 154 10.54 -8.76 7.14
C LEU A 154 10.13 -10.18 6.76
N ARG A 155 8.97 -10.32 6.12
CA ARG A 155 8.47 -11.51 5.43
C ARG A 155 7.64 -11.04 4.25
N ILE A 156 8.02 -11.46 3.06
CA ILE A 156 7.27 -11.16 1.85
C ILE A 156 7.50 -12.22 0.80
N ASP A 157 6.42 -12.93 0.49
CA ASP A 157 6.39 -14.00 -0.47
C ASP A 157 5.62 -13.60 -1.72
N LEU A 158 5.94 -14.31 -2.81
CA LEU A 158 5.23 -14.26 -4.08
C LEU A 158 5.00 -12.81 -4.60
N THR A 159 5.96 -11.93 -4.32
CA THR A 159 5.89 -10.51 -4.67
C THR A 159 6.35 -10.26 -6.10
N PHE A 160 5.93 -9.11 -6.62
CA PHE A 160 6.25 -8.59 -7.94
C PHE A 160 5.63 -9.33 -9.13
N GLU A 161 4.60 -10.15 -8.88
CA GLU A 161 3.81 -10.77 -9.95
C GLU A 161 3.17 -9.69 -10.83
N TYR A 162 3.49 -9.77 -12.13
CA TYR A 162 3.04 -8.84 -13.14
C TYR A 162 3.34 -7.36 -12.86
N VAL A 163 4.46 -7.09 -12.19
CA VAL A 163 4.91 -5.70 -11.99
C VAL A 163 5.79 -5.23 -13.14
N SER A 164 5.50 -4.03 -13.65
CA SER A 164 6.23 -3.38 -14.75
C SER A 164 7.02 -2.18 -14.26
N ASN A 165 8.11 -1.85 -14.96
CA ASN A 165 8.91 -0.63 -14.75
C ASN A 165 9.43 -0.50 -13.32
N MET A 166 9.96 -1.59 -12.76
CA MET A 166 10.48 -1.60 -11.39
C MET A 166 11.87 -0.99 -11.28
N ASP A 167 12.11 -0.29 -10.17
CA ASP A 167 13.43 0.01 -9.63
C ASP A 167 13.44 -0.30 -8.12
N VAL A 168 13.73 -1.56 -7.79
CA VAL A 168 13.66 -2.10 -6.43
C VAL A 168 15.06 -2.33 -5.89
N GLU A 169 15.31 -1.78 -4.70
CA GLU A 169 16.50 -2.00 -3.88
C GLU A 169 16.07 -2.25 -2.43
N VAL A 170 16.36 -3.44 -1.92
CA VAL A 170 16.02 -3.86 -0.55
C VAL A 170 17.26 -4.27 0.23
N ASN A 171 17.22 -4.08 1.54
CA ASN A 171 18.38 -4.24 2.42
C ASN A 171 18.61 -5.69 2.86
N ASN A 172 17.63 -6.58 2.66
CA ASN A 172 17.62 -7.93 3.19
C ASN A 172 16.95 -8.92 2.22
N MET A 173 16.75 -10.15 2.70
CA MET A 173 16.21 -11.24 1.88
C MET A 173 14.78 -10.97 1.44
N ILE A 174 14.46 -11.36 0.19
CA ILE A 174 13.08 -11.51 -0.30
C ILE A 174 12.71 -12.99 -0.24
N ASP A 175 11.58 -13.37 0.34
CA ASP A 175 11.23 -14.80 0.48
C ASP A 175 10.95 -15.43 -0.87
N SER A 176 10.12 -14.79 -1.69
CA SER A 176 10.01 -15.17 -3.10
C SER A 176 9.58 -14.06 -4.03
N VAL A 177 10.11 -14.11 -5.25
CA VAL A 177 9.77 -13.22 -6.36
C VAL A 177 9.09 -14.04 -7.44
N LYS A 178 7.99 -13.54 -7.99
CA LYS A 178 7.20 -14.25 -9.01
C LYS A 178 6.95 -13.37 -10.22
N ASN A 179 7.24 -13.89 -11.42
CA ASN A 179 6.82 -13.36 -12.72
C ASN A 179 6.78 -11.81 -12.89
N PRO A 180 7.85 -11.07 -12.58
CA PRO A 180 7.93 -9.65 -12.90
C PRO A 180 7.94 -9.42 -14.41
N ILE A 181 7.24 -8.38 -14.88
CA ILE A 181 7.16 -8.02 -16.31
C ILE A 181 8.43 -7.29 -16.76
N SER A 182 8.90 -6.29 -16.00
CA SER A 182 10.08 -5.52 -16.37
C SER A 182 10.70 -4.72 -15.23
N GLY A 183 11.97 -4.35 -15.40
CA GLY A 183 12.67 -3.42 -14.51
C GLY A 183 13.88 -4.06 -13.84
N LYS A 184 14.20 -3.59 -12.64
CA LYS A 184 15.37 -4.01 -11.86
C LYS A 184 14.94 -4.39 -10.44
N ILE A 185 15.47 -5.52 -9.96
CA ILE A 185 15.41 -5.93 -8.55
C ILE A 185 16.84 -6.14 -8.06
N GLU A 186 17.18 -5.47 -6.97
CA GLU A 186 18.45 -5.62 -6.25
C GLU A 186 18.17 -6.03 -4.80
N ALA A 187 18.70 -7.20 -4.42
CA ALA A 187 18.52 -7.78 -3.09
C ALA A 187 19.75 -8.63 -2.70
N PRO A 188 20.14 -8.68 -1.42
CA PRO A 188 21.20 -9.56 -0.95
C PRO A 188 20.92 -11.05 -1.16
N GLN A 189 19.64 -11.45 -1.03
CA GLN A 189 19.22 -12.84 -1.17
C GLN A 189 17.77 -12.93 -1.64
N ILE A 190 17.46 -13.94 -2.45
CA ILE A 190 16.08 -14.35 -2.76
C ILE A 190 15.93 -15.83 -2.40
N GLY A 191 14.86 -16.19 -1.70
CA GLY A 191 14.52 -17.58 -1.40
C GLY A 191 14.16 -18.32 -2.69
N SER A 192 12.94 -18.09 -3.19
CA SER A 192 12.49 -18.66 -4.47
C SER A 192 12.31 -17.59 -5.53
N LEU A 193 12.95 -17.78 -6.68
CA LEU A 193 12.76 -16.96 -7.87
C LEU A 193 11.96 -17.76 -8.91
N ILE A 194 10.70 -17.38 -9.10
CA ILE A 194 9.73 -18.05 -9.97
C ILE A 194 9.58 -17.21 -11.24
N ILE A 195 10.06 -17.73 -12.36
CA ILE A 195 10.08 -17.04 -13.65
C ILE A 195 9.53 -17.97 -14.72
N ASP A 196 8.29 -17.75 -15.12
CA ASP A 196 7.58 -18.55 -16.12
C ASP A 196 7.64 -17.87 -17.50
N PRO A 197 8.45 -18.37 -18.45
CA PRO A 197 8.61 -17.76 -19.77
C PRO A 197 7.36 -17.84 -20.65
N GLU A 198 6.36 -18.65 -20.29
CA GLU A 198 5.08 -18.67 -21.00
C GLU A 198 4.19 -17.48 -20.60
N LYS A 199 4.48 -16.83 -19.46
CA LYS A 199 3.69 -15.73 -18.90
C LYS A 199 4.36 -14.36 -19.03
N ILE A 200 5.69 -14.30 -18.95
CA ILE A 200 6.47 -13.05 -19.07
C ILE A 200 7.70 -13.23 -19.96
N ASP A 201 8.33 -12.12 -20.36
CA ASP A 201 9.62 -12.11 -21.06
C ASP A 201 10.76 -11.91 -20.04
N PRO A 202 11.53 -12.95 -19.69
CA PRO A 202 12.54 -12.85 -18.63
C PRO A 202 13.64 -11.82 -18.90
N VAL A 203 13.90 -11.47 -20.17
CA VAL A 203 14.98 -10.53 -20.55
C VAL A 203 14.64 -9.10 -20.13
N LYS A 204 13.37 -8.78 -19.90
CA LYS A 204 12.92 -7.44 -19.51
C LYS A 204 13.18 -7.12 -18.03
N THR A 205 13.55 -8.11 -17.22
CA THR A 205 13.81 -7.93 -15.80
C THR A 205 15.27 -8.25 -15.47
N THR A 206 15.97 -7.28 -14.90
CA THR A 206 17.33 -7.46 -14.40
C THR A 206 17.29 -7.82 -12.91
N ILE A 207 17.82 -8.99 -12.56
CA ILE A 207 17.96 -9.43 -11.17
C ILE A 207 19.41 -9.32 -10.73
N ILE A 208 19.69 -8.41 -9.79
CA ILE A 208 21.00 -8.26 -9.14
C ILE A 208 20.90 -8.89 -7.76
N CYS A 209 21.25 -10.18 -7.67
CA CYS A 209 21.18 -10.93 -6.42
C CYS A 209 22.29 -11.98 -6.35
N PRO A 210 23.21 -11.89 -5.38
CA PRO A 210 24.34 -12.82 -5.29
C PRO A 210 23.94 -14.21 -4.79
N LYS A 211 22.79 -14.36 -4.11
CA LYS A 211 22.31 -15.65 -3.59
C LYS A 211 20.83 -15.86 -3.89
N ILE A 212 20.53 -16.85 -4.72
CA ILE A 212 19.17 -17.31 -5.00
C ILE A 212 19.09 -18.78 -4.60
N GLU A 213 18.22 -19.13 -3.64
CA GLU A 213 18.18 -20.49 -3.07
C GLU A 213 17.49 -21.49 -4.01
N GLN A 214 16.40 -21.07 -4.66
CA GLN A 214 15.64 -21.89 -5.60
C GLN A 214 15.25 -21.07 -6.84
N ARG A 215 15.33 -21.70 -8.01
CA ARG A 215 14.80 -21.17 -9.27
C ARG A 215 13.73 -22.11 -9.81
N LEU A 216 12.61 -21.56 -10.19
CA LEU A 216 11.46 -22.27 -10.76
C LEU A 216 11.12 -21.62 -12.11
N ASP A 217 10.91 -22.44 -13.14
CA ASP A 217 10.64 -22.03 -14.52
C ASP A 217 9.15 -22.16 -14.92
N SER A 218 8.31 -22.50 -13.96
CA SER A 218 6.87 -22.67 -14.11
C SER A 218 6.14 -22.10 -12.90
N SER A 219 4.92 -21.64 -13.12
CA SER A 219 4.07 -21.07 -12.07
C SER A 219 2.61 -21.51 -12.23
N ASP A 220 1.93 -21.75 -11.12
CA ASP A 220 0.49 -22.02 -11.12
C ASP A 220 -0.34 -20.73 -11.34
N ASN A 221 -1.66 -20.85 -11.42
CA ASN A 221 -2.58 -19.73 -11.60
C ASN A 221 -3.04 -19.09 -10.25
N ASN A 222 -2.35 -19.34 -9.13
CA ASN A 222 -2.93 -19.20 -7.79
C ASN A 222 -2.96 -17.79 -7.17
N GLN A 223 -3.29 -16.73 -7.91
CA GLN A 223 -3.34 -15.37 -7.33
C GLN A 223 -4.48 -14.49 -7.84
N GLN A 224 -5.71 -15.00 -7.92
CA GLN A 224 -6.85 -14.08 -7.96
C GLN A 224 -7.05 -13.51 -6.56
N ALA A 225 -6.91 -12.19 -6.41
CA ALA A 225 -7.29 -11.49 -5.19
C ALA A 225 -8.72 -11.91 -4.83
N LYS A 226 -8.91 -12.48 -3.64
CA LYS A 226 -10.25 -12.82 -3.14
C LYS A 226 -10.92 -11.53 -2.67
N ASP A 227 -12.03 -11.18 -3.33
CA ASP A 227 -12.94 -10.08 -2.96
C ASP A 227 -13.11 -9.95 -1.43
#